data_AF-A0A841UNK7-F1
#
_entry.id   AF-A0A841UNK7-F1
#
_cell.length_a   1.000
_cell.length_b   1.000
_cell.length_c   1.000
_cell.angle_alpha   90.00
_cell.angle_beta   90.00
_cell.angle_gamma   90.00
#
_symmetry.space_group_name_H-M   'P 1'
#
loop_
_entity.id
_entity.type
_entity.pdbx_description
1 polymer ?
#
loop_
_entity_poly.entity_id
_entity_poly.type
_entity_poly.pdbx_seq_one_letter_code
_entity_poly.pdbx_strand_id
1 'polypeptide(L)'
;MKKLTYSLLPLGITVGLCLNIAPASASLVVQNVISNAALSIDGFGSTTNSGFIQANIPTGSTIQRAYLYATSVWDMSPVYGVTFNGSTLSLGSATILGPNQNPATTARWDVTSIIASSFTGGLQDFSIVENGDNDGAVLVVAYSNSSTQGFTSVILDGELSTGGDTSQFDFASPYTGGDFLVSLASSYSRQPSGQATEIDVTTNSTNNRRLTSSAGGQDDGEGARGGLITVGGIGDSPTNPGPFDSPFSGPRIDDEYYNLALGNSANPDAFISHGDTFLRLKTVNPTNDDNVFGMFITSEFKITATPVPEPSMTLGIFGIGAIGALISRRGKKS
;
A
#
# COMPACT_ATOMS: atom_id res chain seq x y z
N MET A 1 48.43 -52.96 -35.95
CA MET A 1 48.79 -51.89 -35.00
C MET A 1 48.55 -50.54 -35.65
N LYS A 2 47.41 -49.92 -35.36
CA LYS A 2 47.09 -48.52 -35.71
C LYS A 2 46.37 -47.94 -34.50
N LYS A 3 46.97 -46.93 -33.85
CA LYS A 3 46.31 -46.11 -32.82
C LYS A 3 45.49 -45.05 -33.56
N LEU A 4 44.18 -44.99 -33.31
CA LEU A 4 43.33 -43.89 -33.74
C LEU A 4 42.67 -43.27 -32.51
N THR A 5 42.82 -41.96 -32.46
CA THR A 5 42.46 -40.95 -31.46
C THR A 5 40.98 -40.91 -31.10
N TYR A 6 40.67 -40.84 -29.80
CA TYR A 6 39.37 -40.42 -29.29
C TYR A 6 39.29 -38.89 -29.26
N SER A 7 38.40 -38.32 -30.07
CA SER A 7 37.88 -36.96 -29.92
C SER A 7 36.51 -37.08 -29.26
N LEU A 8 36.38 -36.62 -28.03
CA LEU A 8 35.10 -36.44 -27.34
C LEU A 8 34.85 -34.93 -27.25
N LEU A 9 33.94 -34.44 -28.07
CA LEU A 9 33.31 -33.13 -27.90
C LEU A 9 32.50 -33.12 -26.59
N PRO A 10 32.54 -32.03 -25.79
CA PRO A 10 31.53 -31.82 -24.78
C PRO A 10 30.23 -31.34 -25.45
N LEU A 11 29.17 -32.14 -25.31
CA LEU A 11 27.80 -31.76 -25.62
C LEU A 11 27.38 -30.68 -24.61
N GLY A 12 27.37 -29.42 -25.02
CA GLY A 12 26.87 -28.32 -24.21
C GLY A 12 25.38 -28.48 -23.94
N ILE A 13 25.01 -28.69 -22.68
CA ILE A 13 23.63 -28.61 -22.21
C ILE A 13 23.33 -27.13 -21.97
N THR A 14 22.65 -26.51 -22.94
CA THR A 14 22.04 -25.20 -22.76
C THR A 14 20.84 -25.37 -21.83
N VAL A 15 21.01 -25.04 -20.55
CA VAL A 15 19.88 -24.87 -19.63
C VAL A 15 19.19 -23.56 -20.01
N GLY A 16 18.06 -23.66 -20.69
CA GLY A 16 17.19 -22.52 -20.97
C GLY A 16 16.68 -21.94 -19.66
N LEU A 17 17.09 -20.71 -19.36
CA LEU A 17 16.54 -19.90 -18.29
C LEU A 17 15.11 -19.49 -18.71
N CYS A 18 14.10 -20.28 -18.34
CA CYS A 18 12.72 -19.83 -18.46
C CYS A 18 12.50 -18.72 -17.42
N LEU A 19 12.59 -17.47 -17.86
CA LEU A 19 12.07 -16.33 -17.12
C LEU A 19 10.54 -16.49 -17.04
N ASN A 20 10.05 -17.01 -15.91
CA ASN A 20 8.65 -16.88 -15.56
C ASN A 20 8.40 -15.42 -15.19
N ILE A 21 8.09 -14.59 -16.20
CA ILE A 21 7.50 -13.28 -15.96
C ILE A 21 6.05 -13.55 -15.57
N ALA A 22 5.80 -13.75 -14.28
CA ALA A 22 4.43 -13.68 -13.77
C ALA A 22 3.88 -12.28 -14.10
N PRO A 23 2.62 -12.14 -14.54
CA PRO A 23 2.02 -10.82 -14.65
C PRO A 23 2.07 -10.14 -13.27
N ALA A 24 2.38 -8.84 -13.25
CA ALA A 24 2.28 -8.05 -12.03
C ALA A 24 0.82 -8.11 -11.54
N SER A 25 0.60 -8.62 -10.32
CA SER A 25 -0.72 -8.62 -9.70
C SER A 25 -1.03 -7.21 -9.20
N ALA A 26 -2.27 -6.75 -9.37
CA ALA A 26 -2.78 -5.62 -8.60
C ALA A 26 -2.74 -6.02 -7.13
N SER A 27 -2.00 -5.27 -6.33
CA SER A 27 -1.80 -5.48 -4.89
C SER A 27 -1.02 -4.30 -4.29
N LEU A 28 -1.09 -4.15 -2.97
CA LEU A 28 -0.20 -3.26 -2.22
C LEU A 28 1.09 -4.01 -1.89
N VAL A 29 2.23 -3.41 -2.26
CA VAL A 29 3.55 -3.99 -2.03
C VAL A 29 4.21 -3.30 -0.85
N VAL A 30 4.80 -4.09 0.05
CA VAL A 30 5.61 -3.56 1.15
C VAL A 30 6.86 -2.89 0.58
N GLN A 31 6.95 -1.58 0.76
CA GLN A 31 8.12 -0.79 0.34
C GLN A 31 9.15 -0.70 1.45
N ASN A 32 8.69 -0.43 2.67
CA ASN A 32 9.55 -0.33 3.83
C ASN A 32 8.91 -0.92 5.06
N VAL A 33 9.75 -1.57 5.87
CA VAL A 33 9.50 -1.88 7.28
C VAL A 33 10.61 -1.18 8.06
N ILE A 34 10.24 -0.22 8.90
CA ILE A 34 11.18 0.68 9.57
C ILE A 34 11.01 0.50 11.08
N SER A 35 12.02 -0.06 11.73
CA SER A 35 12.03 -0.22 13.18
C SER A 35 12.31 1.10 13.89
N ASN A 36 11.76 1.23 15.09
CA ASN A 36 11.87 2.41 15.95
C ASN A 36 11.40 3.71 15.27
N ALA A 37 10.34 3.61 14.46
CA ALA A 37 9.81 4.74 13.70
C ALA A 37 8.29 4.85 13.84
N ALA A 38 7.80 6.07 13.71
CA ALA A 38 6.39 6.40 13.54
C ALA A 38 6.19 7.12 12.20
N LEU A 39 4.94 7.18 11.74
CA LEU A 39 4.55 7.88 10.53
C LEU A 39 3.87 9.22 10.86
N SER A 40 4.16 10.24 10.05
CA SER A 40 3.36 11.43 9.87
C SER A 40 2.80 11.40 8.46
N ILE A 41 1.48 11.49 8.33
CA ILE A 41 0.77 11.32 7.06
C ILE A 41 -0.19 12.49 6.89
N ASP A 42 -0.27 13.02 5.68
CA ASP A 42 -1.23 14.07 5.34
C ASP A 42 -1.60 13.99 3.86
N GLY A 43 -2.79 14.49 3.53
CA GLY A 43 -3.31 14.57 2.17
C GLY A 43 -3.47 16.02 1.70
N PHE A 44 -3.53 16.20 0.37
CA PHE A 44 -3.87 17.48 -0.25
C PHE A 44 -4.56 17.24 -1.59
N GLY A 45 -5.74 17.83 -1.78
CA GLY A 45 -6.41 17.93 -3.07
C GLY A 45 -6.97 19.34 -3.29
N SER A 46 -6.90 19.86 -4.51
CA SER A 46 -7.53 21.15 -4.82
C SER A 46 -7.77 21.34 -6.31
N THR A 47 -8.91 21.94 -6.65
CA THR A 47 -9.20 22.37 -8.03
C THR A 47 -8.39 23.58 -8.48
N THR A 48 -7.59 24.17 -7.59
CA THR A 48 -6.67 25.27 -7.89
C THR A 48 -5.23 24.80 -8.08
N ASN A 49 -4.97 23.49 -7.92
CA ASN A 49 -3.67 22.84 -8.09
C ASN A 49 -2.57 23.41 -7.17
N SER A 50 -2.89 24.15 -6.10
CA SER A 50 -1.89 24.72 -5.20
C SER A 50 -2.38 24.82 -3.76
N GLY A 51 -1.48 24.57 -2.82
CA GLY A 51 -1.77 24.67 -1.39
C GLY A 51 -0.65 24.13 -0.53
N PHE A 52 -1.02 23.47 0.57
CA PHE A 52 -0.10 22.93 1.55
C PHE A 52 -0.46 21.49 1.88
N ILE A 53 0.59 20.70 2.13
CA ILE A 53 0.52 19.40 2.75
C ILE A 53 1.46 19.42 3.96
N GLN A 54 1.10 18.76 5.04
CA GLN A 54 1.69 18.93 6.36
C GLN A 54 2.52 17.73 6.78
N ALA A 55 3.44 17.95 7.72
CA ALA A 55 3.99 16.89 8.54
C ALA A 55 4.06 17.33 10.00
N ASN A 56 3.76 16.43 10.93
CA ASN A 56 3.84 16.66 12.36
C ASN A 56 4.91 15.75 12.98
N ILE A 57 6.12 16.28 13.09
CA ILE A 57 7.30 15.51 13.45
C ILE A 57 7.95 16.15 14.68
N PRO A 58 8.13 15.44 15.81
CA PRO A 58 8.75 16.03 16.99
C PRO A 58 10.15 16.59 16.71
N THR A 59 10.46 17.75 17.29
CA THR A 59 11.79 18.37 17.18
C THR A 59 12.89 17.40 17.62
N GLY A 60 13.99 17.36 16.86
CA GLY A 60 15.11 16.46 17.11
C GLY A 60 14.92 15.03 16.59
N SER A 61 13.84 14.77 15.85
CA SER A 61 13.67 13.50 15.13
C SER A 61 14.60 13.40 13.92
N THR A 62 14.92 12.17 13.53
CA THR A 62 15.60 11.85 12.27
C THR A 62 14.57 11.37 11.26
N ILE A 63 14.60 11.92 10.05
CA ILE A 63 13.78 11.45 8.93
C ILE A 63 14.40 10.16 8.37
N GLN A 64 13.64 9.07 8.41
CA GLN A 64 14.07 7.75 7.93
C GLN A 64 13.69 7.53 6.47
N ARG A 65 12.50 8.00 6.09
CA ARG A 65 11.98 7.96 4.73
C ARG A 65 10.89 9.00 4.57
N ALA A 66 10.77 9.60 3.40
CA ALA A 66 9.59 10.35 3.02
C ALA A 66 9.22 10.07 1.57
N TYR A 67 7.94 9.81 1.32
CA TYR A 67 7.38 9.65 0.00
C TYR A 67 6.25 10.65 -0.23
N LEU A 68 6.27 11.27 -1.40
CA LEU A 68 5.15 12.04 -1.91
C LEU A 68 4.49 11.23 -3.02
N TYR A 69 3.21 11.02 -2.88
CA TYR A 69 2.36 10.39 -3.88
C TYR A 69 1.52 11.46 -4.58
N ALA A 70 1.24 11.28 -5.86
CA ALA A 70 0.19 12.03 -6.56
C ALA A 70 -0.61 11.08 -7.44
N THR A 71 -1.90 11.35 -7.59
CA THR A 71 -2.81 10.53 -8.39
C THR A 71 -3.40 11.34 -9.52
N SER A 72 -3.46 10.76 -10.72
CA SER A 72 -4.19 11.41 -11.81
C SER A 72 -5.68 11.46 -11.49
N VAL A 73 -6.38 12.40 -12.14
CA VAL A 73 -7.84 12.28 -12.27
C VAL A 73 -8.14 10.96 -13.00
N TRP A 74 -9.26 10.32 -12.65
CA TRP A 74 -9.72 9.10 -13.32
C TRP A 74 -9.88 9.28 -14.83
N ASP A 75 -9.48 8.25 -15.59
CA ASP A 75 -9.39 8.27 -17.06
C ASP A 75 -8.42 9.32 -17.63
N MET A 76 -7.64 10.03 -16.81
CA MET A 76 -6.67 11.05 -17.22
C MET A 76 -5.23 10.62 -16.96
N SER A 77 -4.79 9.54 -17.61
CA SER A 77 -3.41 9.04 -17.53
C SER A 77 -2.48 9.73 -18.55
N PRO A 78 -1.21 10.01 -18.19
CA PRO A 78 -0.60 9.81 -16.87
C PRO A 78 -0.83 11.01 -15.93
N VAL A 79 -0.60 10.78 -14.64
CA VAL A 79 -0.53 11.82 -13.60
C VAL A 79 0.51 12.90 -13.92
N TYR A 80 0.25 14.14 -13.53
CA TYR A 80 1.17 15.25 -13.68
C TYR A 80 2.20 15.29 -12.55
N GLY A 81 3.41 15.76 -12.86
CA GLY A 81 4.42 16.05 -11.83
C GLY A 81 3.99 17.20 -10.93
N VAL A 82 4.73 17.41 -9.84
CA VAL A 82 4.42 18.44 -8.83
C VAL A 82 5.65 19.30 -8.54
N THR A 83 5.43 20.51 -8.03
CA THR A 83 6.46 21.31 -7.38
C THR A 83 6.22 21.25 -5.88
N PHE A 84 7.10 20.56 -5.16
CA PHE A 84 6.99 20.30 -3.73
C PHE A 84 8.07 21.05 -2.95
N ASN A 85 7.65 21.94 -2.05
CA ASN A 85 8.50 22.82 -1.26
C ASN A 85 9.59 23.52 -2.10
N GLY A 86 9.18 24.10 -3.23
CA GLY A 86 10.06 24.76 -4.20
C GLY A 86 10.89 23.84 -5.10
N SER A 87 10.82 22.52 -4.91
CA SER A 87 11.54 21.53 -5.73
C SER A 87 10.62 20.92 -6.78
N THR A 88 11.00 20.99 -8.05
CA THR A 88 10.24 20.36 -9.14
C THR A 88 10.47 18.85 -9.16
N LEU A 89 9.39 18.09 -9.03
CA LEU A 89 9.34 16.64 -9.11
C LEU A 89 8.68 16.23 -10.43
N SER A 90 9.50 15.96 -11.43
CA SER A 90 9.01 15.54 -12.75
C SER A 90 8.55 14.09 -12.75
N LEU A 91 7.62 13.74 -13.65
CA LEU A 91 7.16 12.36 -13.80
C LEU A 91 8.31 11.40 -14.19
N GLY A 92 9.32 11.88 -14.92
CA GLY A 92 10.49 11.08 -15.31
C GLY A 92 11.39 10.64 -14.14
N SER A 93 11.26 11.27 -12.97
CA SER A 93 11.94 10.85 -11.74
C SER A 93 11.02 10.13 -10.75
N ALA A 94 9.75 9.91 -11.13
CA ALA A 94 8.79 9.19 -10.32
C ALA A 94 8.90 7.67 -10.51
N THR A 95 8.45 6.91 -9.51
CA THR A 95 8.01 5.53 -9.71
C THR A 95 6.51 5.54 -9.98
N ILE A 96 6.08 5.04 -11.14
CA ILE A 96 4.65 4.76 -11.37
C ILE A 96 4.30 3.48 -10.64
N LEU A 97 3.26 3.52 -9.80
CA LEU A 97 2.80 2.35 -9.08
C LEU A 97 2.18 1.35 -10.06
N GLY A 98 2.53 0.08 -9.90
CA GLY A 98 2.08 -1.00 -10.76
C GLY A 98 0.88 -1.75 -10.16
N PRO A 99 0.07 -2.42 -11.00
CA PRO A 99 0.34 -2.72 -12.41
C PRO A 99 -0.07 -1.64 -13.42
N ASN A 100 -0.55 -0.47 -12.98
CA ASN A 100 -1.06 0.62 -13.81
C ASN A 100 -2.18 0.16 -14.76
N GLN A 101 -3.13 -0.59 -14.21
CA GLN A 101 -4.32 -1.11 -14.91
C GLN A 101 -5.61 -0.40 -14.48
N ASN A 102 -5.59 0.32 -13.36
CA ASN A 102 -6.62 1.25 -12.97
C ASN A 102 -6.69 2.43 -13.96
N PRO A 103 -7.87 3.01 -14.19
CA PRO A 103 -8.00 4.22 -15.01
C PRO A 103 -7.32 5.47 -14.43
N ALA A 104 -7.05 5.47 -13.12
CA ALA A 104 -6.16 6.43 -12.48
C ALA A 104 -4.74 5.88 -12.39
N THR A 105 -3.75 6.74 -12.58
CA THR A 105 -2.33 6.42 -12.41
C THR A 105 -1.80 7.11 -11.14
N THR A 106 -1.06 6.38 -10.33
CA THR A 106 -0.40 6.92 -9.13
C THR A 106 1.11 6.98 -9.32
N ALA A 107 1.71 8.13 -9.04
CA ALA A 107 3.16 8.32 -9.03
C ALA A 107 3.67 8.50 -7.60
N ARG A 108 4.88 8.01 -7.33
CA ARG A 108 5.61 8.18 -6.07
C ARG A 108 6.98 8.79 -6.30
N TRP A 109 7.33 9.79 -5.50
CA TRP A 109 8.68 10.36 -5.40
C TRP A 109 9.27 10.14 -4.01
N ASP A 110 10.57 9.82 -3.95
CA ASP A 110 11.34 9.88 -2.69
C ASP A 110 11.70 11.35 -2.42
N VAL A 111 11.07 11.93 -1.40
CA VAL A 111 11.25 13.32 -0.96
C VAL A 111 12.00 13.40 0.37
N THR A 112 12.65 12.31 0.79
CA THR A 112 13.35 12.20 2.09
C THR A 112 14.32 13.36 2.30
N SER A 113 15.12 13.70 1.27
CA SER A 113 16.11 14.79 1.35
C SER A 113 15.47 16.18 1.45
N ILE A 114 14.31 16.39 0.79
CA ILE A 114 13.56 17.65 0.86
C ILE A 114 13.03 17.84 2.28
N ILE A 115 12.37 16.83 2.84
CA ILE A 115 11.85 16.90 4.21
C ILE A 115 13.01 17.06 5.20
N ALA A 116 14.04 16.22 5.13
CA ALA A 116 15.17 16.23 6.06
C ALA A 116 15.94 17.57 6.09
N SER A 117 15.98 18.31 4.98
CA SER A 117 16.67 19.59 4.89
C SER A 117 15.82 20.80 5.30
N SER A 118 14.50 20.64 5.40
CA SER A 118 13.58 21.76 5.61
C SER A 118 12.69 21.64 6.85
N PHE A 119 12.59 20.45 7.47
CA PHE A 119 11.81 20.29 8.70
C PHE A 119 12.50 20.98 9.89
N THR A 120 11.69 21.62 10.72
CA THR A 120 12.17 22.31 11.94
C THR A 120 11.57 21.73 13.23
N GLY A 121 10.53 20.89 13.09
CA GLY A 121 9.85 20.18 14.16
C GLY A 121 8.45 20.74 14.46
N GLY A 122 7.60 19.91 15.04
CA GLY A 122 6.17 20.17 15.21
C GLY A 122 5.37 19.96 13.91
N LEU A 123 4.15 20.48 13.88
CA LEU A 123 3.32 20.58 12.69
C LEU A 123 3.89 21.67 11.76
N GLN A 124 4.18 21.30 10.53
CA GLN A 124 4.79 22.17 9.53
C GLN A 124 4.14 21.98 8.16
N ASP A 125 3.86 23.10 7.49
CA ASP A 125 3.35 23.14 6.13
C ASP A 125 4.46 23.03 5.10
N PHE A 126 4.20 22.31 4.02
CA PHE A 126 5.03 22.23 2.83
C PHE A 126 4.20 22.64 1.62
N SER A 127 4.64 23.66 0.90
CA SER A 127 3.93 24.14 -0.29
C SER A 127 3.91 23.05 -1.37
N ILE A 128 2.76 22.83 -2.00
CA ILE A 128 2.63 21.93 -3.14
C ILE A 128 1.91 22.65 -4.27
N VAL A 129 2.40 22.45 -5.50
CA VAL A 129 1.74 22.90 -6.72
C VAL A 129 1.72 21.74 -7.70
N GLU A 130 0.55 21.35 -8.18
CA GLU A 130 0.38 20.33 -9.20
C GLU A 130 0.55 20.98 -10.58
N ASN A 131 1.39 20.40 -11.44
CA ASN A 131 1.73 21.01 -12.73
C ASN A 131 0.62 20.81 -13.80
N GLY A 132 -0.47 20.17 -13.41
CA GLY A 132 -1.68 19.88 -14.17
C GLY A 132 -2.71 19.25 -13.25
N ASP A 133 -3.85 18.85 -13.79
CA ASP A 133 -4.97 18.35 -12.98
C ASP A 133 -4.68 16.93 -12.48
N ASN A 134 -4.50 16.83 -11.17
CA ASN A 134 -4.37 15.59 -10.41
C ASN A 134 -5.52 15.55 -9.41
N ASP A 135 -5.96 14.36 -8.98
CA ASP A 135 -6.99 14.27 -7.93
C ASP A 135 -6.43 14.65 -6.55
N GLY A 136 -5.10 14.62 -6.39
CA GLY A 136 -4.41 15.13 -5.22
C GLY A 136 -3.08 14.42 -4.97
N ALA A 137 -2.54 14.66 -3.78
CA ALA A 137 -1.28 14.17 -3.29
C ALA A 137 -1.35 13.69 -1.84
N VAL A 138 -0.47 12.77 -1.48
CA VAL A 138 -0.32 12.24 -0.12
C VAL A 138 1.16 12.27 0.27
N LEU A 139 1.48 12.83 1.44
CA LEU A 139 2.82 12.85 2.00
C LEU A 139 2.89 11.86 3.15
N VAL A 140 3.83 10.91 3.07
CA VAL A 140 4.11 9.97 4.15
C VAL A 140 5.55 10.17 4.59
N VAL A 141 5.74 10.51 5.87
CA VAL A 141 7.05 10.70 6.47
C VAL A 141 7.25 9.74 7.63
N ALA A 142 8.19 8.82 7.48
CA ALA A 142 8.69 8.00 8.58
C ALA A 142 9.81 8.73 9.32
N TYR A 143 9.65 8.88 10.63
CA TYR A 143 10.64 9.52 11.49
C TYR A 143 10.96 8.67 12.72
N SER A 144 12.14 8.88 13.29
CA SER A 144 12.57 8.20 14.51
C SER A 144 13.11 9.18 15.55
N ASN A 145 12.84 8.93 16.81
CA ASN A 145 13.44 9.61 17.96
C ASN A 145 13.42 8.66 19.18
N SER A 146 13.57 9.21 20.40
CA SER A 146 13.50 8.41 21.63
C SER A 146 12.10 7.91 21.98
N SER A 147 11.04 8.60 21.58
CA SER A 147 9.65 8.18 21.85
C SER A 147 9.14 7.12 20.87
N THR A 148 9.77 6.98 19.69
CA THR A 148 9.42 5.94 18.72
C THR A 148 10.13 4.61 18.98
N GLN A 149 10.91 4.49 20.07
CA GLN A 149 11.62 3.25 20.39
C GLN A 149 10.63 2.10 20.66
N GLY A 150 10.83 0.97 19.97
CA GLY A 150 9.93 -0.18 20.03
C GLY A 150 8.84 -0.18 18.96
N PHE A 151 8.59 0.95 18.31
CA PHE A 151 7.58 1.04 17.26
C PHE A 151 8.07 0.40 15.95
N THR A 152 7.13 0.06 15.09
CA THR A 152 7.39 -0.30 13.69
C THR A 152 6.47 0.49 12.77
N SER A 153 7.07 1.12 11.77
CA SER A 153 6.34 1.71 10.67
C SER A 153 6.42 0.82 9.43
N VAL A 154 5.32 0.64 8.72
CA VAL A 154 5.26 -0.07 7.43
C VAL A 154 4.64 0.86 6.40
N ILE A 155 5.30 0.99 5.25
CA ILE A 155 4.77 1.72 4.10
C ILE A 155 4.48 0.68 3.02
N LEU A 156 3.20 0.57 2.66
CA LEU A 156 2.74 -0.19 1.53
C LEU A 156 2.17 0.74 0.49
N ASP A 157 2.55 0.51 -0.76
CA ASP A 157 1.95 1.19 -1.89
C ASP A 157 1.90 0.27 -3.10
N GLY A 158 1.06 0.64 -4.05
CA GLY A 158 0.85 -0.10 -5.27
C GLY A 158 -0.45 0.36 -5.90
N GLU A 159 -1.17 -0.61 -6.42
CA GLU A 159 -2.47 -0.39 -7.01
C GLU A 159 -3.31 -1.62 -6.69
N LEU A 160 -4.32 -1.43 -5.84
CA LEU A 160 -5.32 -2.46 -5.65
C LEU A 160 -6.19 -2.61 -6.89
N SER A 161 -6.67 -3.83 -7.12
CA SER A 161 -7.72 -4.05 -8.13
C SER A 161 -8.92 -3.17 -7.81
N THR A 162 -9.57 -2.63 -8.84
CA THR A 162 -10.79 -1.84 -8.65
C THR A 162 -11.90 -2.58 -7.92
N GLY A 163 -11.93 -3.92 -7.91
CA GLY A 163 -12.89 -4.69 -7.12
C GLY A 163 -12.53 -4.87 -5.65
N GLY A 164 -11.35 -4.41 -5.22
CA GLY A 164 -10.72 -4.73 -3.94
C GLY A 164 -9.77 -5.93 -4.02
N ASP A 165 -9.04 -6.17 -2.93
CA ASP A 165 -8.04 -7.23 -2.82
C ASP A 165 -7.90 -7.70 -1.36
N THR A 166 -7.01 -8.66 -1.11
CA THR A 166 -6.62 -9.09 0.23
C THR A 166 -5.15 -8.80 0.49
N SER A 167 -4.86 -8.07 1.56
CA SER A 167 -3.50 -7.89 2.06
C SER A 167 -3.30 -8.67 3.35
N GLN A 168 -2.23 -9.47 3.43
CA GLN A 168 -1.89 -10.22 4.64
C GLN A 168 -0.50 -9.86 5.16
N PHE A 169 -0.42 -9.73 6.48
CA PHE A 169 0.76 -9.44 7.26
C PHE A 169 0.98 -10.55 8.27
N ASP A 170 2.04 -11.32 8.09
CA ASP A 170 2.46 -12.29 9.11
C ASP A 170 3.43 -11.60 10.09
N PHE A 171 3.22 -11.82 11.38
CA PHE A 171 4.10 -11.29 12.41
C PHE A 171 5.14 -12.36 12.79
N ALA A 172 6.44 -12.04 12.79
CA ALA A 172 7.42 -13.03 13.27
C ALA A 172 7.35 -13.30 14.79
N SER A 173 6.51 -12.58 15.52
CA SER A 173 6.17 -12.90 16.91
C SER A 173 4.72 -12.51 17.17
N PRO A 174 4.01 -13.19 18.08
CA PRO A 174 2.64 -12.83 18.38
C PRO A 174 2.54 -11.37 18.86
N TYR A 175 1.49 -10.69 18.45
CA TYR A 175 1.19 -9.32 18.88
C TYR A 175 1.05 -9.27 20.40
N THR A 176 1.72 -8.31 21.03
CA THR A 176 1.85 -8.21 22.49
C THR A 176 1.01 -7.08 23.10
N GLY A 177 0.31 -6.28 22.30
CA GLY A 177 -0.41 -5.08 22.73
C GLY A 177 0.22 -3.79 22.19
N GLY A 178 -0.35 -2.64 22.59
CA GLY A 178 0.01 -1.30 22.10
C GLY A 178 -0.76 -0.92 20.84
N ASP A 179 -0.79 0.36 20.48
CA ASP A 179 -1.61 0.79 19.33
C ASP A 179 -1.19 0.11 18.02
N PHE A 180 -2.18 -0.14 17.15
CA PHE A 180 -1.97 -0.67 15.81
C PHE A 180 -2.72 0.21 14.83
N LEU A 181 -2.04 1.27 14.39
CA LEU A 181 -2.61 2.34 13.58
C LEU A 181 -2.48 1.98 12.11
N VAL A 182 -3.58 2.10 11.37
CA VAL A 182 -3.66 1.84 9.94
C VAL A 182 -4.26 3.05 9.26
N SER A 183 -3.57 3.57 8.26
CA SER A 183 -4.04 4.62 7.36
C SER A 183 -4.23 4.04 5.96
N LEU A 184 -5.32 4.41 5.30
CA LEU A 184 -5.61 4.06 3.92
C LEU A 184 -5.55 5.30 3.04
N ALA A 185 -4.91 5.23 1.87
CA ALA A 185 -4.93 6.30 0.89
C ALA A 185 -5.71 5.89 -0.37
N SER A 186 -6.64 6.75 -0.78
CA SER A 186 -7.53 6.52 -1.93
C SER A 186 -7.74 7.80 -2.72
N SER A 187 -7.88 7.66 -4.05
CA SER A 187 -8.30 8.75 -4.94
C SER A 187 -9.53 8.37 -5.76
N TYR A 188 -10.13 9.37 -6.40
CA TYR A 188 -11.35 9.27 -7.21
C TYR A 188 -12.61 8.79 -6.46
N SER A 189 -12.57 8.80 -5.14
CA SER A 189 -13.73 8.53 -4.30
C SER A 189 -14.41 9.85 -3.93
N ARG A 190 -15.72 9.98 -4.17
CA ARG A 190 -16.49 11.19 -3.82
C ARG A 190 -17.66 10.85 -2.92
N GLN A 191 -17.74 11.49 -1.78
CA GLN A 191 -18.84 11.35 -0.83
C GLN A 191 -19.51 12.71 -0.54
N PRO A 192 -20.84 12.78 -0.38
CA PRO A 192 -21.77 11.66 -0.30
C PRO A 192 -22.07 11.02 -1.66
N SER A 193 -21.88 9.70 -1.75
CA SER A 193 -22.27 8.86 -2.90
C SER A 193 -22.19 7.37 -2.53
N GLY A 194 -22.34 6.49 -3.53
CA GLY A 194 -22.09 5.05 -3.35
C GLY A 194 -20.63 4.63 -3.50
N GLN A 195 -19.72 5.56 -3.87
CA GLN A 195 -18.29 5.32 -3.97
C GLN A 195 -17.69 5.16 -2.58
N ALA A 196 -17.21 3.96 -2.31
CA ALA A 196 -16.57 3.60 -1.06
C ALA A 196 -15.87 2.24 -1.19
N THR A 197 -14.88 2.06 -0.35
CA THR A 197 -14.20 0.79 -0.12
C THR A 197 -14.62 0.25 1.23
N GLU A 198 -15.04 -1.01 1.24
CA GLU A 198 -15.32 -1.78 2.44
C GLU A 198 -14.04 -2.46 2.91
N ILE A 199 -13.83 -2.55 4.23
CA ILE A 199 -12.68 -3.25 4.81
C ILE A 199 -13.15 -4.24 5.86
N ASP A 200 -12.79 -5.52 5.69
CA ASP A 200 -12.96 -6.58 6.68
C ASP A 200 -11.61 -7.00 7.26
N VAL A 201 -11.56 -7.25 8.58
CA VAL A 201 -10.38 -7.67 9.32
C VAL A 201 -10.47 -9.14 9.69
N THR A 202 -9.37 -9.87 9.54
CA THR A 202 -9.20 -11.24 10.01
C THR A 202 -7.84 -11.41 10.70
N THR A 203 -7.83 -12.03 11.88
CA THR A 203 -6.66 -12.41 12.67
C THR A 203 -6.89 -13.83 13.24
N ASN A 204 -6.12 -14.27 14.23
CA ASN A 204 -6.46 -15.51 14.97
C ASN A 204 -7.69 -15.31 15.86
N SER A 205 -7.88 -14.10 16.39
CA SER A 205 -8.97 -13.74 17.31
C SER A 205 -10.20 -13.14 16.62
N THR A 206 -10.03 -12.53 15.44
CA THR A 206 -11.11 -11.90 14.66
C THR A 206 -11.33 -12.64 13.35
N ASN A 207 -12.57 -12.94 12.99
CA ASN A 207 -12.89 -13.65 11.74
C ASN A 207 -13.81 -12.80 10.83
N ASN A 208 -13.26 -12.25 9.75
CA ASN A 208 -13.96 -11.45 8.74
C ASN A 208 -14.93 -10.42 9.33
N ARG A 209 -14.44 -9.62 10.29
CA ARG A 209 -15.24 -8.57 10.94
C ARG A 209 -15.07 -7.25 10.19
N ARG A 210 -16.19 -6.65 9.81
CA ARG A 210 -16.25 -5.33 9.18
C ARG A 210 -15.63 -4.25 10.06
N LEU A 211 -14.61 -3.58 9.53
CA LEU A 211 -14.03 -2.36 10.10
C LEU A 211 -14.86 -1.15 9.65
N THR A 212 -15.09 -1.02 8.35
CA THR A 212 -15.79 0.12 7.73
C THR A 212 -16.47 -0.27 6.41
N SER A 213 -17.60 0.36 6.11
CA SER A 213 -18.32 0.29 4.82
C SER A 213 -18.21 1.56 3.98
N SER A 214 -17.42 2.53 4.41
CA SER A 214 -17.44 3.89 3.86
C SER A 214 -16.06 4.47 3.58
N ALA A 215 -14.98 3.67 3.61
CA ALA A 215 -13.65 4.22 3.37
C ALA A 215 -13.56 4.88 1.99
N GLY A 216 -13.01 6.09 1.89
CA GLY A 216 -12.95 6.87 0.66
C GLY A 216 -13.46 8.29 0.86
N GLY A 217 -14.02 8.89 -0.18
CA GLY A 217 -14.37 10.30 -0.17
C GLY A 217 -13.17 11.23 -0.42
N GLN A 218 -13.35 12.49 -0.03
CA GLN A 218 -12.46 13.60 -0.38
C GLN A 218 -12.10 14.45 0.85
N ASP A 219 -11.74 13.79 1.95
CA ASP A 219 -11.51 14.45 3.23
C ASP A 219 -10.36 15.44 3.18
N ASP A 220 -9.36 15.16 2.34
CA ASP A 220 -8.17 15.98 2.15
C ASP A 220 -8.23 16.88 0.91
N GLY A 221 -9.40 16.95 0.26
CA GLY A 221 -9.55 17.71 -0.97
C GLY A 221 -10.92 18.37 -1.13
N GLU A 222 -11.42 18.34 -2.36
CA GLU A 222 -12.61 19.06 -2.79
C GLU A 222 -13.58 18.11 -3.50
N GLY A 223 -14.89 18.33 -3.33
CA GLY A 223 -15.96 17.50 -3.94
C GLY A 223 -16.12 17.66 -5.46
N ALA A 224 -15.03 17.81 -6.19
CA ALA A 224 -14.92 18.03 -7.63
C ALA A 224 -13.72 17.26 -8.19
N ARG A 225 -13.77 16.96 -9.50
CA ARG A 225 -12.63 16.35 -10.22
C ARG A 225 -11.39 17.23 -10.06
N GLY A 226 -10.24 16.61 -9.82
CA GLY A 226 -9.02 17.35 -9.50
C GLY A 226 -8.86 17.64 -7.99
N GLY A 227 -9.60 16.92 -7.14
CA GLY A 227 -9.54 17.09 -5.69
C GLY A 227 -10.12 15.91 -4.92
N LEU A 228 -10.38 14.78 -5.58
CA LEU A 228 -10.97 13.58 -4.96
C LEU A 228 -9.86 12.72 -4.37
N ILE A 229 -9.39 13.10 -3.18
CA ILE A 229 -8.29 12.43 -2.47
C ILE A 229 -8.62 12.33 -0.98
N THR A 230 -8.24 11.21 -0.37
CA THR A 230 -8.28 11.01 1.08
C THR A 230 -7.11 10.14 1.53
N VAL A 231 -6.62 10.40 2.74
CA VAL A 231 -5.70 9.56 3.49
C VAL A 231 -5.87 9.77 5.00
N GLY A 232 -5.91 8.68 5.77
CA GLY A 232 -5.93 8.79 7.22
C GLY A 232 -4.62 9.35 7.78
N GLY A 233 -4.67 10.44 8.55
CA GLY A 233 -3.47 11.13 9.01
C GLY A 233 -3.72 12.31 9.94
N ILE A 234 -3.07 13.42 9.63
CA ILE A 234 -3.14 14.64 10.44
C ILE A 234 -4.55 15.24 10.34
N GLY A 235 -5.17 15.48 11.51
CA GLY A 235 -6.52 16.03 11.59
C GLY A 235 -7.59 14.96 11.84
N ASP A 236 -7.25 13.69 11.64
CA ASP A 236 -8.18 12.58 11.75
C ASP A 236 -8.18 11.92 13.13
N SER A 237 -9.26 11.19 13.41
CA SER A 237 -9.41 10.43 14.64
C SER A 237 -9.04 8.97 14.43
N PRO A 238 -8.13 8.37 15.23
CA PRO A 238 -7.83 6.94 15.16
C PRO A 238 -8.96 6.05 15.72
N THR A 239 -10.11 6.62 16.07
CA THR A 239 -11.28 5.85 16.52
C THR A 239 -11.96 5.20 15.33
N ASN A 240 -12.13 3.88 15.37
CA ASN A 240 -12.75 3.16 14.26
C ASN A 240 -14.20 3.63 14.04
N PRO A 241 -14.62 3.87 12.78
CA PRO A 241 -15.97 4.31 12.45
C PRO A 241 -17.00 3.22 12.75
N GLY A 242 -18.29 3.56 12.66
CA GLY A 242 -19.34 2.56 12.65
C GLY A 242 -19.20 1.66 11.43
N PRO A 243 -19.25 0.32 11.58
CA PRO A 243 -18.93 -0.59 10.49
C PRO A 243 -19.92 -0.56 9.32
N PHE A 244 -21.09 0.05 9.54
CA PHE A 244 -22.16 0.19 8.55
C PHE A 244 -22.55 1.66 8.35
N ASP A 245 -21.67 2.58 8.74
CA ASP A 245 -21.90 3.99 8.49
C ASP A 245 -21.93 4.21 6.97
N SER A 246 -22.92 4.98 6.52
CA SER A 246 -23.22 5.06 5.10
C SER A 246 -22.36 6.11 4.42
N PRO A 247 -21.70 5.80 3.29
CA PRO A 247 -20.94 6.78 2.49
C PRO A 247 -21.83 7.88 1.89
N PHE A 248 -23.16 7.71 1.94
CA PHE A 248 -24.12 8.76 1.59
C PHE A 248 -24.29 9.83 2.68
N SER A 249 -23.69 9.65 3.86
CA SER A 249 -23.84 10.57 4.99
C SER A 249 -22.86 11.73 4.94
N GLY A 250 -21.77 11.62 4.17
CA GLY A 250 -20.75 12.65 3.99
C GLY A 250 -19.35 12.04 3.87
N PRO A 251 -18.34 12.83 3.47
CA PRO A 251 -16.97 12.34 3.25
C PRO A 251 -16.26 11.97 4.58
N ARG A 252 -16.39 12.78 5.63
CA ARG A 252 -15.75 12.58 6.94
C ARG A 252 -16.51 11.66 7.90
N ILE A 253 -17.11 10.61 7.36
CA ILE A 253 -17.82 9.60 8.16
C ILE A 253 -16.88 8.45 8.51
N ASP A 254 -15.94 8.19 7.62
CA ASP A 254 -14.74 7.42 7.83
C ASP A 254 -13.58 8.38 7.56
N ASP A 255 -12.64 8.51 8.49
CA ASP A 255 -11.48 9.39 8.32
C ASP A 255 -10.24 8.61 7.81
N GLU A 256 -10.43 7.38 7.29
CA GLU A 256 -9.40 6.46 6.80
C GLU A 256 -8.28 6.12 7.79
N TYR A 257 -8.42 6.50 9.06
CA TYR A 257 -7.44 6.33 10.12
C TYR A 257 -7.98 5.45 11.25
N TYR A 258 -7.45 4.23 11.34
CA TYR A 258 -7.98 3.18 12.20
C TYR A 258 -6.99 2.79 13.28
N ASN A 259 -7.49 2.40 14.45
CA ASN A 259 -6.71 1.69 15.46
C ASN A 259 -7.27 0.30 15.68
N LEU A 260 -6.59 -0.72 15.14
CA LEU A 260 -7.04 -2.12 15.23
C LEU A 260 -6.94 -2.68 16.66
N ALA A 261 -6.19 -2.03 17.56
CA ALA A 261 -6.19 -2.37 18.99
C ALA A 261 -7.50 -1.98 19.69
N LEU A 262 -8.41 -1.28 19.00
CA LEU A 262 -9.74 -0.91 19.46
C LEU A 262 -10.83 -1.69 18.70
N GLY A 263 -12.04 -1.73 19.26
CA GLY A 263 -13.24 -2.16 18.55
C GLY A 263 -13.93 -1.00 17.83
N ASN A 264 -15.22 -1.15 17.54
CA ASN A 264 -16.07 -0.10 16.98
C ASN A 264 -17.44 -0.06 17.67
N SER A 265 -18.34 0.79 17.18
CA SER A 265 -19.67 1.01 17.77
C SER A 265 -20.56 -0.25 17.80
N ALA A 266 -20.35 -1.21 16.88
CA ALA A 266 -21.11 -2.45 16.83
C ALA A 266 -20.51 -3.56 17.70
N ASN A 267 -19.19 -3.60 17.84
CA ASN A 267 -18.48 -4.53 18.72
C ASN A 267 -17.26 -3.84 19.35
N PRO A 268 -17.26 -3.61 20.68
CA PRO A 268 -16.18 -2.92 21.37
C PRO A 268 -14.90 -3.74 21.52
N ASP A 269 -14.93 -5.05 21.26
CA ASP A 269 -13.75 -5.91 21.31
C ASP A 269 -12.74 -5.49 20.23
N ALA A 270 -11.45 -5.52 20.57
CA ALA A 270 -10.36 -5.14 19.68
C ALA A 270 -10.30 -5.99 18.40
N PHE A 271 -9.94 -5.40 17.26
CA PHE A 271 -9.75 -6.13 16.01
C PHE A 271 -8.51 -7.03 16.03
N ILE A 272 -7.46 -6.60 16.73
CA ILE A 272 -6.27 -7.40 17.02
C ILE A 272 -6.14 -7.62 18.53
N SER A 273 -5.81 -8.84 18.93
CA SER A 273 -5.70 -9.24 20.34
C SER A 273 -4.34 -9.88 20.65
N HIS A 274 -3.93 -9.83 21.91
CA HIS A 274 -2.69 -10.44 22.37
C HIS A 274 -2.61 -11.91 21.96
N GLY A 275 -1.53 -12.29 21.27
CA GLY A 275 -1.32 -13.64 20.75
C GLY A 275 -1.66 -13.82 19.27
N ASP A 276 -2.29 -12.84 18.61
CA ASP A 276 -2.49 -12.87 17.16
C ASP A 276 -1.13 -12.90 16.44
N THR A 277 -1.01 -13.75 15.42
CA THR A 277 0.24 -13.95 14.66
C THR A 277 0.17 -13.40 13.24
N PHE A 278 -1.00 -12.93 12.82
CA PHE A 278 -1.19 -12.30 11.52
C PHE A 278 -2.32 -11.28 11.57
N LEU A 279 -2.28 -10.36 10.60
CA LEU A 279 -3.38 -9.48 10.22
C LEU A 279 -3.68 -9.70 8.75
N ARG A 280 -4.96 -9.85 8.42
CA ARG A 280 -5.45 -9.86 7.05
C ARG A 280 -6.53 -8.80 6.90
N LEU A 281 -6.36 -7.95 5.91
CA LEU A 281 -7.32 -6.94 5.52
C LEU A 281 -7.87 -7.32 4.15
N LYS A 282 -9.18 -7.47 4.06
CA LYS A 282 -9.87 -7.69 2.80
C LYS A 282 -10.59 -6.41 2.44
N THR A 283 -10.23 -5.82 1.31
CA THR A 283 -10.95 -4.70 0.73
C THR A 283 -11.94 -5.17 -0.32
N VAL A 284 -13.06 -4.48 -0.43
CA VAL A 284 -14.04 -4.65 -1.50
C VAL A 284 -14.49 -3.27 -1.92
N ASN A 285 -14.42 -2.96 -3.20
CA ASN A 285 -14.97 -1.72 -3.74
C ASN A 285 -16.20 -2.06 -4.59
N PRO A 286 -17.42 -1.84 -4.09
CA PRO A 286 -18.66 -2.21 -4.79
C PRO A 286 -18.87 -1.48 -6.12
N THR A 287 -18.35 -0.25 -6.25
CA THR A 287 -18.54 0.59 -7.44
C THR A 287 -17.44 0.44 -8.49
N ASN A 288 -16.31 -0.19 -8.12
CA ASN A 288 -15.14 -0.42 -8.97
C ASN A 288 -14.44 0.85 -9.48
N ASP A 289 -14.56 1.93 -8.71
CA ASP A 289 -14.09 3.26 -9.09
C ASP A 289 -13.47 4.04 -7.93
N ASP A 290 -12.80 3.33 -7.02
CA ASP A 290 -11.88 3.92 -6.04
C ASP A 290 -10.48 3.45 -6.44
N ASN A 291 -9.52 4.37 -6.46
CA ASN A 291 -8.13 4.07 -6.66
C ASN A 291 -7.43 3.99 -5.30
N VAL A 292 -7.48 2.82 -4.66
CA VAL A 292 -6.75 2.56 -3.41
C VAL A 292 -5.30 2.22 -3.74
N PHE A 293 -4.37 3.11 -3.36
CA PHE A 293 -2.97 3.04 -3.78
C PHE A 293 -1.97 2.95 -2.63
N GLY A 294 -2.40 3.20 -1.39
CA GLY A 294 -1.52 3.26 -0.23
C GLY A 294 -2.16 2.68 1.03
N MET A 295 -1.34 2.02 1.84
CA MET A 295 -1.68 1.63 3.20
C MET A 295 -0.46 1.81 4.09
N PHE A 296 -0.64 2.49 5.21
CA PHE A 296 0.46 2.90 6.07
C PHE A 296 0.18 2.49 7.50
N ILE A 297 1.14 1.83 8.13
CA ILE A 297 0.95 1.23 9.45
C ILE A 297 1.97 1.81 10.41
N THR A 298 1.51 2.25 11.59
CA THR A 298 2.38 2.46 12.76
C THR A 298 1.89 1.56 13.87
N SER A 299 2.77 0.69 14.37
CA SER A 299 2.46 -0.14 15.52
C SER A 299 3.46 0.11 16.64
N GLU A 300 2.97 0.14 17.89
CA GLU A 300 3.83 0.17 19.08
C GLU A 300 4.49 -1.19 19.37
N PHE A 301 4.26 -2.17 18.50
CA PHE A 301 4.85 -3.50 18.52
C PHE A 301 5.86 -3.68 17.38
N LYS A 302 6.84 -4.57 17.64
CA LYS A 302 7.86 -4.94 16.64
C LYS A 302 7.29 -5.89 15.60
N ILE A 303 6.91 -5.35 14.45
CA ILE A 303 6.51 -6.14 13.29
C ILE A 303 7.77 -6.60 12.55
N THR A 304 7.99 -7.90 12.49
CA THR A 304 8.92 -8.48 11.51
C THR A 304 8.05 -9.08 10.42
N ALA A 305 7.62 -8.25 9.48
CA ALA A 305 6.82 -8.72 8.35
C ALA A 305 7.77 -9.36 7.34
N THR A 306 7.57 -10.64 7.04
CA THR A 306 8.01 -11.20 5.76
C THR A 306 6.88 -10.97 4.77
N PRO A 307 7.08 -10.23 3.66
CA PRO A 307 6.06 -10.13 2.63
C PRO A 307 5.65 -11.55 2.21
N VAL A 308 4.37 -11.87 2.29
CA VAL A 308 3.84 -13.10 1.70
C VAL A 308 3.71 -12.82 0.21
N PRO A 309 4.42 -13.53 -0.68
CA PRO A 309 4.06 -13.51 -2.09
C PRO A 309 2.63 -14.05 -2.18
N GLU A 310 1.73 -13.31 -2.83
CA GLU A 310 0.43 -13.82 -3.25
C GLU A 310 0.56 -15.28 -3.69
N PRO A 311 -0.29 -16.22 -3.21
CA PRO A 311 -0.31 -17.55 -3.78
C PRO A 311 -0.73 -17.38 -5.24
N SER A 312 0.25 -17.40 -6.14
CA SER A 312 -0.02 -17.44 -7.57
C SER A 312 -0.93 -18.64 -7.78
N MET A 313 -2.20 -18.41 -8.08
CA MET A 313 -3.11 -19.47 -8.54
C MET A 313 -2.69 -19.85 -9.97
N THR A 314 -1.45 -20.32 -10.13
CA THR A 314 -1.05 -21.10 -11.29
C THR A 314 -1.59 -22.50 -11.04
N LEU A 315 -2.83 -22.71 -11.48
CA LEU A 315 -3.42 -24.02 -11.71
C LEU A 315 -2.34 -24.96 -12.27
N GLY A 316 -2.11 -26.05 -11.55
CA GLY A 316 -0.99 -26.94 -11.77
C GLY A 316 -0.89 -27.47 -13.20
N ILE A 317 0.24 -27.18 -13.86
CA ILE A 317 0.78 -28.01 -14.93
C ILE A 317 2.15 -28.54 -14.47
N PHE A 318 2.14 -29.34 -13.40
CA PHE A 318 3.27 -30.22 -13.05
C PHE A 318 2.82 -31.69 -12.98
N GLY A 319 2.00 -32.10 -13.97
CA GLY A 319 1.38 -33.42 -13.99
C GLY A 319 1.56 -34.26 -15.27
N ILE A 320 2.29 -33.80 -16.31
CA ILE A 320 2.40 -34.56 -17.59
C ILE A 320 3.86 -34.81 -18.04
N GLY A 321 4.87 -34.46 -17.24
CA GLY A 321 6.28 -34.71 -17.58
C GLY A 321 6.82 -36.10 -17.20
N ALA A 322 6.24 -36.77 -16.20
CA ALA A 322 6.83 -37.98 -15.60
C ALA A 322 6.30 -39.30 -16.16
N ILE A 323 5.20 -39.30 -16.93
CA ILE A 323 4.63 -40.53 -17.51
C ILE A 323 5.29 -40.86 -18.87
N GLY A 324 5.79 -39.87 -19.61
CA GLY A 324 6.44 -40.07 -20.91
C GLY A 324 7.83 -40.74 -20.86
N ALA A 325 8.57 -40.59 -19.75
CA ALA A 325 9.92 -41.16 -19.60
C ALA A 325 9.91 -42.62 -19.08
N LEU A 326 8.81 -43.09 -18.51
CA LEU A 326 8.68 -44.47 -18.01
C LEU A 326 8.16 -45.46 -19.07
N ILE A 327 7.56 -44.96 -20.17
CA ILE A 327 7.10 -45.81 -21.29
C ILE A 327 8.20 -46.02 -22.36
N SER A 328 9.16 -45.10 -22.48
CA SER A 328 10.29 -45.25 -23.43
C SER A 328 11.38 -46.25 -22.96
N ARG A 329 11.38 -46.65 -21.68
CA ARG A 329 12.40 -47.53 -21.10
C ARG A 329 12.03 -49.02 -21.01
N ARG A 330 10.86 -49.44 -21.51
CA ARG A 330 10.46 -50.87 -21.59
C ARG A 330 10.39 -51.46 -23.01
N GLY A 331 10.90 -50.76 -24.02
CA GLY A 331 10.81 -51.19 -25.42
C GLY A 331 12.15 -51.45 -26.13
N LYS A 332 13.10 -52.19 -25.53
CA LYS A 332 14.23 -52.79 -26.27
C LYS A 332 14.67 -54.13 -25.64
N LYS A 333 13.98 -55.21 -26.02
CA LYS A 333 14.49 -56.58 -26.08
C LYS A 333 13.79 -57.32 -27.22
N SER A 334 14.40 -57.30 -28.39
CA SER A 334 14.61 -58.45 -29.29
C SER A 334 15.72 -58.09 -30.27
#